data_AF-A0A7V3AUN3-F1
#
_entry.id   AF-A0A7V3AUN3-F1
#
_cell.length_a   1.000
_cell.length_b   1.000
_cell.length_c   1.000
_cell.angle_alpha   90.00
_cell.angle_beta   90.00
_cell.angle_gamma   90.00
#
_symmetry.space_group_name_H-M   'P 1'
#
loop_
_entity.id
_entity.type
_entity.pdbx_description
1 polymer ?
#
loop_
_entity_poly.entity_id
_entity_poly.type
_entity_poly.pdbx_seq_one_letter_code
_entity_poly.pdbx_strand_id
1 'polypeptide(L)'
;SKWYSKECAESCTAFGRYWIKETIKEAEKEGFSVIYADTDSLFLKKSEEIEKEVEGFLKKINQKFPGILELELQGFYERGIFIPRGTYGTAKKRYALVDEKGNLLIRGLETVRRDWCNLAKEVQRKVLEFVLKEKDVEGAKEYVRKVINDLRKRKVSLKDLIIYEELTKPIEQYKLISPHVIARPKKNERKRNRSWRRTSNNVCN
;
A
#
# COMPACT_ATOMS: atom_id res chain seq x y z
N SER A 1 11.37 -23.82 6.05
CA SER A 1 12.39 -23.37 7.02
C SER A 1 12.85 -24.59 7.81
N LYS A 2 14.15 -24.73 8.09
CA LYS A 2 14.66 -25.83 8.94
C LYS A 2 14.17 -25.73 10.40
N TRP A 3 13.76 -24.54 10.82
CA TRP A 3 13.29 -24.21 12.18
C TRP A 3 11.81 -23.80 12.17
N TYR A 4 11.01 -24.43 11.33
CA TYR A 4 9.57 -24.15 11.28
C TYR A 4 8.87 -24.74 12.50
N SER A 5 8.20 -23.90 13.29
CA SER A 5 7.19 -24.32 14.27
C SER A 5 5.93 -23.51 14.02
N LYS A 6 4.82 -24.23 13.82
CA LYS A 6 3.51 -23.62 13.59
C LYS A 6 2.99 -22.99 14.88
N GLU A 7 3.21 -23.67 16.00
CA GLU A 7 2.81 -23.28 17.35
C GLU A 7 3.45 -21.95 17.75
N CYS A 8 4.74 -21.76 17.43
CA CYS A 8 5.44 -20.50 17.65
C CYS A 8 4.82 -19.36 16.81
N ALA A 9 4.55 -19.61 15.52
CA ALA A 9 3.97 -18.60 14.63
C ALA A 9 2.54 -18.21 15.07
N GLU A 10 1.72 -19.18 15.47
CA GLU A 10 0.37 -18.96 15.99
C GLU A 10 0.41 -18.17 17.30
N SER A 11 1.31 -18.54 18.23
CA SER A 11 1.50 -17.86 19.51
C SER A 11 1.93 -16.40 19.32
N CYS A 12 2.95 -16.12 18.49
CA CYS A 12 3.38 -14.75 18.19
C CYS A 12 2.24 -13.91 17.64
N THR A 13 1.45 -14.48 16.72
CA THR A 13 0.32 -13.77 16.11
C THR A 13 -0.82 -13.54 17.13
N ALA A 14 -1.07 -14.50 18.03
CA ALA A 14 -2.05 -14.36 19.09
C ALA A 14 -1.66 -13.24 20.08
N PHE A 15 -0.40 -13.20 20.52
CA PHE A 15 0.12 -12.15 21.39
C PHE A 15 0.06 -10.76 20.75
N GLY A 16 0.45 -10.63 19.48
CA GLY A 16 0.33 -9.36 18.76
C GLY A 16 -1.11 -8.85 18.68
N ARG A 17 -2.06 -9.74 18.36
CA ARG A 17 -3.49 -9.39 18.35
C ARG A 17 -4.02 -9.02 19.74
N TYR A 18 -3.56 -9.69 20.78
CA TYR A 18 -3.96 -9.40 22.15
C TYR A 18 -3.56 -7.96 22.53
N TRP A 19 -2.29 -7.60 22.35
CA TRP A 19 -1.79 -6.28 22.72
C TRP A 19 -2.38 -5.15 21.89
N ILE A 20 -2.60 -5.35 20.59
CA ILE A 20 -3.30 -4.35 19.76
C ILE A 20 -4.75 -4.14 20.26
N LYS A 21 -5.46 -5.22 20.62
CA LYS A 21 -6.83 -5.10 21.16
C LYS A 21 -6.86 -4.40 22.52
N GLU A 22 -5.90 -4.69 23.40
CA GLU A 22 -5.80 -4.01 24.69
C GLU A 22 -5.45 -2.51 24.51
N THR A 23 -4.56 -2.20 23.57
CA THR A 23 -4.23 -0.81 23.20
C THR A 23 -5.46 -0.06 22.69
N ILE A 24 -6.25 -0.68 21.81
CA ILE A 24 -7.52 -0.12 21.32
C ILE A 24 -8.45 0.22 22.47
N LYS A 25 -8.68 -0.73 23.39
CA LYS A 25 -9.58 -0.53 24.54
C LYS A 25 -9.10 0.61 25.44
N GLU A 26 -7.79 0.70 25.68
CA GLU A 26 -7.24 1.77 26.52
C GLU A 26 -7.35 3.12 25.84
N ALA A 27 -7.09 3.20 24.53
CA ALA A 27 -7.25 4.42 23.74
C ALA A 27 -8.71 4.91 23.79
N GLU A 28 -9.68 4.01 23.59
CA GLU A 28 -11.11 4.33 23.66
C GLU A 28 -11.52 4.84 25.05
N LYS A 29 -11.00 4.25 26.14
CA LYS A 29 -11.25 4.71 27.52
C LYS A 29 -10.73 6.12 27.77
N GLU A 30 -9.63 6.51 27.12
CA GLU A 30 -9.06 7.86 27.20
C GLU A 30 -9.69 8.84 26.21
N GLY A 31 -10.75 8.42 25.52
CA GLY A 31 -11.53 9.27 24.62
C GLY A 31 -10.93 9.38 23.21
N PHE A 32 -9.96 8.56 22.84
CA PHE A 32 -9.50 8.48 21.45
C PHE A 32 -10.47 7.65 20.61
N SER A 33 -10.76 8.13 19.40
CA SER A 33 -11.46 7.36 18.37
C SER A 33 -10.43 6.59 17.54
N VAL A 34 -10.55 5.26 17.50
CA VAL A 34 -9.71 4.41 16.65
C VAL A 34 -10.27 4.40 15.23
N ILE A 35 -9.56 4.99 14.28
CA ILE A 35 -9.97 5.08 12.87
C ILE A 35 -9.58 3.82 12.11
N TYR A 36 -8.39 3.29 12.40
CA TYR A 36 -7.85 2.11 11.74
C TYR A 36 -6.84 1.41 12.66
N ALA A 37 -6.75 0.09 12.54
CA ALA A 37 -5.77 -0.74 13.23
C ALA A 37 -5.31 -1.87 12.31
N ASP A 38 -4.03 -2.19 12.35
CA ASP A 38 -3.51 -3.45 11.79
C ASP A 38 -2.67 -4.19 12.85
N THR A 39 -1.77 -5.07 12.42
CA THR A 39 -1.07 -6.06 13.24
C THR A 39 -0.09 -5.41 14.22
N ASP A 40 0.38 -4.21 13.89
CA ASP A 40 1.49 -3.50 14.53
C ASP A 40 1.29 -1.98 14.62
N SER A 41 0.12 -1.47 14.24
CA SER A 41 -0.11 -0.03 14.10
C SER A 41 -1.56 0.36 14.36
N LEU A 42 -1.74 1.56 14.90
CA LEU A 42 -3.02 2.13 15.30
C LEU A 42 -3.11 3.58 14.81
N PHE A 43 -4.26 3.97 14.28
CA PHE A 43 -4.55 5.34 13.86
C PHE A 43 -5.63 5.90 14.77
N LEU A 44 -5.24 6.90 15.55
CA LEU A 44 -6.08 7.53 16.55
C LEU A 44 -6.54 8.91 16.06
N LYS A 45 -7.74 9.29 16.46
CA LYS A 45 -8.31 10.62 16.27
C LYS A 45 -8.89 11.11 17.59
N LYS A 46 -8.59 12.36 17.95
CA LYS A 46 -9.16 13.07 19.09
C LYS A 46 -9.31 14.55 18.74
N SER A 47 -9.81 15.37 19.67
CA SER A 47 -9.94 16.83 19.53
C SER A 47 -8.58 17.53 19.34
N GLU A 48 -8.62 18.86 19.20
CA GLU A 48 -7.51 19.72 18.73
C GLU A 48 -6.18 19.59 19.50
N GLU A 49 -6.16 19.01 20.71
CA GLU A 49 -4.95 18.83 21.52
C GLU A 49 -4.34 17.42 21.48
N ILE A 50 -4.62 16.64 20.43
CA ILE A 50 -4.16 15.25 20.32
C ILE A 50 -2.63 15.09 20.52
N GLU A 51 -1.83 16.09 20.13
CA GLU A 51 -0.37 16.01 20.22
C GLU A 51 0.13 15.85 21.65
N LYS A 52 -0.44 16.60 22.60
CA LYS A 52 -0.06 16.52 24.02
C LYS A 52 -0.61 15.27 24.68
N GLU A 53 -1.84 14.91 24.33
CA GLU A 53 -2.53 13.78 24.93
C GLU A 53 -1.94 12.44 24.50
N VAL A 54 -1.45 12.33 23.25
CA VAL A 54 -0.87 11.09 22.75
C VAL A 54 0.42 10.74 23.49
N GLU A 55 1.23 11.71 23.89
CA GLU A 55 2.44 11.45 24.69
C GLU A 55 2.10 10.85 26.06
N GLY A 56 1.05 11.37 26.71
CA GLY A 56 0.55 10.83 27.97
C GLY A 56 0.03 9.40 27.82
N PHE A 57 -0.76 9.16 26.76
CA PHE A 57 -1.26 7.83 26.42
C PHE A 57 -0.11 6.85 26.15
N LEU A 58 0.89 7.24 25.35
CA LEU A 58 2.05 6.41 25.02
C LEU A 58 2.86 6.03 26.26
N LYS A 59 3.13 6.97 27.15
CA LYS A 59 3.81 6.69 28.43
C LYS A 59 3.03 5.66 29.25
N LYS A 60 1.71 5.81 29.34
CA LYS A 60 0.86 4.91 30.14
C LYS A 60 0.75 3.51 29.53
N ILE A 61 0.58 3.40 28.20
CA ILE A 61 0.46 2.10 27.55
C ILE A 61 1.80 1.35 27.53
N ASN A 62 2.92 2.05 27.32
CA ASN A 62 4.26 1.44 27.32
C ASN A 62 4.64 0.89 28.70
N GLN A 63 4.17 1.51 29.79
CA GLN A 63 4.33 0.94 31.14
C GLN A 63 3.57 -0.38 31.35
N LYS A 64 2.52 -0.65 30.57
CA LYS A 64 1.75 -1.90 30.66
C LYS A 64 2.35 -3.02 29.79
N PHE A 65 3.18 -2.67 28.81
CA PHE A 65 3.77 -3.67 27.94
C PHE A 65 4.87 -4.47 28.64
N PRO A 66 4.98 -5.79 28.38
CA PRO A 66 5.99 -6.62 28.98
C PRO A 66 7.33 -6.48 28.25
N GLY A 67 8.40 -6.35 29.03
CA GLY A 67 9.78 -6.45 28.55
C GLY A 67 10.14 -5.33 27.58
N ILE A 68 10.44 -5.71 26.33
CA ILE A 68 10.97 -4.82 25.29
C ILE A 68 9.89 -4.28 24.34
N LEU A 69 8.61 -4.57 24.60
CA LEU A 69 7.53 -4.11 23.74
C LEU A 69 7.25 -2.62 23.99
N GLU A 70 7.31 -1.83 22.93
CA GLU A 70 7.10 -0.38 22.98
C GLU A 70 6.27 0.08 21.77
N LEU A 71 5.34 1.00 22.02
CA LEU A 71 4.66 1.77 20.98
C LEU A 71 5.35 3.13 20.83
N GLU A 72 5.64 3.48 19.60
CA GLU A 72 6.24 4.76 19.23
C GLU A 72 5.27 5.60 18.40
N LEU A 73 5.31 6.92 18.59
CA LEU A 73 4.60 7.86 17.75
C LEU A 73 5.28 7.96 16.38
N GLN A 74 4.61 7.50 15.32
CA GLN A 74 5.15 7.62 13.97
C GLN A 74 4.98 9.02 13.36
N GLY A 75 3.91 9.73 13.70
CA GLY A 75 3.63 11.08 13.22
C GLY A 75 2.15 11.43 13.19
N PHE A 76 1.86 12.70 12.93
CA PHE A 76 0.52 13.24 12.79
C PHE A 76 0.15 13.42 11.32
N TYR A 77 -1.13 13.18 11.01
CA TYR A 77 -1.66 13.27 9.66
C TYR A 77 -2.95 14.07 9.67
N GLU A 78 -3.03 15.12 8.83
CA GLU A 78 -4.21 15.99 8.75
C GLU A 78 -5.41 15.21 8.17
N ARG A 79 -5.14 14.40 7.13
CA ARG A 79 -6.16 13.66 6.39
C ARG A 79 -5.66 12.29 5.94
N GLY A 80 -6.60 11.37 5.78
CA GLY A 80 -6.30 10.02 5.33
C GLY A 80 -7.49 9.33 4.70
N ILE A 81 -7.21 8.44 3.76
CA ILE A 81 -8.17 7.50 3.18
C ILE A 81 -7.70 6.10 3.52
N PHE A 82 -8.61 5.32 4.11
CA PHE A 82 -8.42 3.91 4.40
C PHE A 82 -9.34 3.12 3.46
N ILE A 83 -8.77 2.23 2.66
CA ILE A 83 -9.56 1.42 1.72
C ILE A 83 -9.87 0.08 2.40
N PRO A 84 -11.14 -0.19 2.74
CA PRO A 84 -11.52 -1.45 3.37
C PRO A 84 -11.31 -2.62 2.41
N ARG A 85 -11.31 -3.85 2.96
CA ARG A 85 -11.27 -5.07 2.13
C ARG A 85 -12.38 -5.01 1.08
N GLY A 86 -12.02 -5.06 -0.20
CA GLY A 86 -12.95 -5.48 -1.24
C GLY A 86 -13.17 -7.00 -1.16
N THR A 87 -14.30 -7.46 -1.69
CA THR A 87 -14.74 -8.87 -1.80
C THR A 87 -13.73 -9.80 -2.51
N TYR A 88 -12.69 -9.24 -3.11
CA TYR A 88 -11.71 -9.92 -3.97
C TYR A 88 -10.30 -9.97 -3.37
N GLY A 89 -10.15 -10.52 -2.15
CA GLY A 89 -8.85 -10.98 -1.64
C GLY A 89 -7.74 -9.94 -1.56
N THR A 90 -8.08 -8.67 -1.38
CA THR A 90 -7.12 -7.55 -1.42
C THR A 90 -6.12 -7.62 -0.25
N ALA A 91 -4.85 -7.28 -0.51
CA ALA A 91 -3.77 -7.23 0.47
C ALA A 91 -4.12 -6.40 1.73
N LYS A 92 -3.61 -6.82 2.89
CA LYS A 92 -3.62 -6.03 4.13
C LYS A 92 -2.90 -4.68 3.91
N LYS A 93 -3.24 -3.64 4.67
CA LYS A 93 -2.56 -2.31 4.70
C LYS A 93 -2.74 -1.41 3.45
N ARG A 94 -3.99 -1.08 3.06
CA ARG A 94 -4.29 -0.12 1.97
C ARG A 94 -4.78 1.22 2.50
N TYR A 95 -3.90 2.21 2.51
CA TYR A 95 -4.25 3.57 2.92
C TYR A 95 -3.30 4.60 2.32
N ALA A 96 -3.77 5.85 2.28
CA ALA A 96 -2.97 7.02 1.96
C ALA A 96 -3.25 8.12 2.98
N LEU A 97 -2.20 8.74 3.51
CA LEU A 97 -2.26 9.80 4.51
C LEU A 97 -1.47 11.01 4.03
N VAL A 98 -1.82 12.19 4.52
CA VAL A 98 -1.06 13.42 4.31
C VAL A 98 -0.70 14.04 5.65
N ASP A 99 0.57 14.42 5.82
CA ASP A 99 1.01 15.19 6.98
C ASP A 99 0.76 16.69 6.78
N GLU A 100 1.00 17.51 7.82
CA GLU A 100 0.82 18.96 7.76
C GLU A 100 1.74 19.66 6.76
N LYS A 101 2.86 19.03 6.42
CA LYS A 101 3.82 19.52 5.42
C LYS A 101 3.40 19.16 3.99
N GLY A 102 2.28 18.44 3.83
CA GLY A 102 1.79 17.97 2.54
C GLY A 102 2.55 16.75 2.00
N ASN A 103 3.30 16.01 2.81
CA ASN A 103 3.93 14.76 2.39
C ASN A 103 2.90 13.63 2.38
N LEU A 104 2.88 12.86 1.30
CA LEU A 104 1.98 11.71 1.16
C LEU A 104 2.66 10.42 1.64
N LEU A 105 2.07 9.78 2.63
CA LEU A 105 2.38 8.40 3.00
C LEU A 105 1.39 7.47 2.28
N ILE A 106 1.90 6.61 1.39
CA ILE A 106 1.08 5.66 0.63
C ILE A 106 1.49 4.23 0.99
N ARG A 107 0.51 3.41 1.40
CA ARG A 107 0.72 1.99 1.74
C ARG A 107 -0.29 1.10 1.01
N GLY A 108 0.23 0.03 0.38
CA GLY A 108 -0.57 -1.02 -0.26
C GLY A 108 -1.37 -0.60 -1.51
N LEU A 109 -1.25 0.65 -1.97
CA LEU A 109 -1.91 1.13 -3.19
C LEU A 109 -1.05 0.88 -4.45
N GLU A 110 -1.69 0.91 -5.61
CA GLU A 110 -1.13 0.63 -6.93
C GLU A 110 0.07 1.53 -7.26
N THR A 111 0.10 2.77 -6.77
CA THR A 111 1.20 3.75 -6.95
C THR A 111 2.55 3.21 -6.52
N VAL A 112 2.61 2.33 -5.51
CA VAL A 112 3.87 1.77 -4.99
C VAL A 112 4.15 0.37 -5.53
N ARG A 113 3.26 -0.21 -6.32
CA ARG A 113 3.44 -1.54 -6.90
C ARG A 113 4.27 -1.47 -8.18
N ARG A 114 5.05 -2.53 -8.46
CA ARG A 114 5.96 -2.57 -9.62
C ARG A 114 5.29 -3.09 -10.89
N ASP A 115 4.24 -3.87 -10.75
CA ASP A 115 3.43 -4.53 -11.78
C ASP A 115 2.36 -3.61 -12.40
N TRP A 116 2.43 -2.30 -12.15
CA TRP A 116 1.54 -1.30 -12.77
C TRP A 116 2.34 -0.39 -13.71
N CYS A 117 1.68 0.09 -14.76
CA CYS A 117 2.26 1.07 -15.67
C CYS A 117 2.47 2.42 -14.98
N ASN A 118 3.39 3.24 -15.49
CA ASN A 118 3.72 4.53 -14.87
C ASN A 118 2.51 5.46 -14.88
N LEU A 119 1.73 5.49 -15.97
CA LEU A 119 0.53 6.30 -16.07
C LEU A 119 -0.43 6.02 -14.91
N ALA A 120 -0.70 4.75 -14.60
CA ALA A 120 -1.63 4.40 -13.53
C ALA A 120 -1.13 4.89 -12.15
N LYS A 121 0.18 4.83 -11.89
CA LYS A 121 0.79 5.31 -10.65
C LYS A 121 0.71 6.82 -10.53
N GLU A 122 0.99 7.53 -11.63
CA GLU A 122 0.90 8.99 -11.68
C GLU A 122 -0.53 9.46 -11.50
N VAL A 123 -1.48 8.83 -12.18
CA VAL A 123 -2.90 9.15 -12.06
C VAL A 123 -3.38 8.94 -10.63
N GLN A 124 -3.08 7.78 -10.03
CA GLN A 124 -3.48 7.52 -8.64
C GLN A 124 -2.83 8.51 -7.67
N ARG A 125 -1.54 8.82 -7.86
CA ARG A 125 -0.86 9.82 -7.02
C ARG A 125 -1.52 11.19 -7.14
N LYS A 126 -1.83 11.65 -8.35
CA LYS A 126 -2.48 12.94 -8.58
C LYS A 126 -3.88 13.01 -7.98
N VAL A 127 -4.67 11.94 -8.11
CA VAL A 127 -5.98 11.85 -7.45
C VAL A 127 -5.84 11.95 -5.94
N LEU A 128 -4.84 11.28 -5.34
CA LEU A 128 -4.57 11.41 -3.91
C LEU A 128 -4.14 12.82 -3.52
N GLU A 129 -3.35 13.51 -4.36
CA GLU A 129 -2.98 14.93 -4.14
C GLU A 129 -4.22 15.84 -4.14
N PHE A 130 -5.09 15.73 -5.15
CA PHE A 130 -6.34 16.50 -5.21
C PHE A 130 -7.22 16.29 -3.98
N VAL A 131 -7.46 15.02 -3.61
CA VAL A 131 -8.38 14.70 -2.52
C VAL A 131 -7.77 15.00 -1.15
N LEU A 132 -6.53 14.57 -0.91
CA LEU A 132 -5.91 14.67 0.41
C LEU A 132 -5.21 16.00 0.63
N LYS A 133 -4.69 16.70 -0.38
CA LYS A 133 -4.06 18.02 -0.18
C LYS A 133 -5.07 19.12 -0.46
N GLU A 134 -5.61 19.13 -1.66
CA GLU A 134 -6.38 20.27 -2.20
C GLU A 134 -7.85 20.30 -1.74
N LYS A 135 -8.36 19.20 -1.13
CA LYS A 135 -9.79 19.05 -0.77
C LYS A 135 -10.71 19.09 -1.99
N ASP A 136 -10.18 18.83 -3.19
CA ASP A 136 -10.90 18.98 -4.45
C ASP A 136 -11.23 17.63 -5.10
N VAL A 137 -12.39 17.09 -4.74
CA VAL A 137 -12.88 15.83 -5.32
C VAL A 137 -13.34 16.02 -6.77
N GLU A 138 -13.84 17.19 -7.15
CA GLU A 138 -14.32 17.43 -8.52
C GLU A 138 -13.17 17.62 -9.49
N GLY A 139 -12.12 18.36 -9.10
CA GLY A 139 -10.88 18.47 -9.87
C GLY A 139 -10.20 17.11 -10.05
N ALA A 140 -10.23 16.23 -9.05
CA ALA A 140 -9.76 14.86 -9.19
C ALA A 140 -10.55 14.09 -10.28
N LYS A 141 -11.88 14.21 -10.31
CA LYS A 141 -12.73 13.57 -11.32
C LYS A 141 -12.47 14.14 -12.71
N GLU A 142 -12.35 15.45 -12.84
CA GLU A 142 -12.05 16.11 -14.11
C GLU A 142 -10.68 15.67 -14.65
N TYR A 143 -9.66 15.64 -13.80
CA TYR A 143 -8.34 15.14 -14.14
C TYR A 143 -8.39 13.71 -14.68
N VAL A 144 -9.10 12.79 -14.01
CA VAL A 144 -9.26 11.40 -14.48
C VAL A 144 -9.97 11.35 -15.84
N ARG A 145 -11.04 12.13 -16.04
CA ARG A 145 -11.75 12.21 -17.33
C ARG A 145 -10.82 12.70 -18.45
N LYS A 146 -10.00 13.70 -18.17
CA LYS A 146 -9.00 14.22 -19.12
C LYS A 146 -8.00 13.14 -19.52
N VAL A 147 -7.43 12.42 -18.54
CA VAL A 147 -6.47 11.33 -18.81
C VAL A 147 -7.11 10.22 -19.65
N ILE A 148 -8.37 9.84 -19.36
CA ILE A 148 -9.10 8.85 -20.16
C ILE A 148 -9.27 9.33 -21.61
N ASN A 149 -9.58 10.61 -21.82
CA ASN A 149 -9.73 11.20 -23.15
C ASN A 149 -8.39 11.21 -23.91
N ASP A 150 -7.30 11.58 -23.25
CA ASP A 150 -5.96 11.59 -23.84
C ASP A 150 -5.49 10.18 -24.20
N LEU A 151 -5.82 9.18 -23.37
CA LEU A 151 -5.58 7.78 -23.66
C LEU A 151 -6.34 7.32 -24.93
N ARG A 152 -7.65 7.63 -25.01
CA ARG A 152 -8.48 7.31 -26.19
C ARG A 152 -7.98 7.98 -27.47
N LYS A 153 -7.48 9.21 -27.35
CA LYS A 153 -6.89 9.97 -28.46
C LYS A 153 -5.43 9.60 -28.75
N ARG A 154 -4.86 8.59 -28.08
CA ARG A 154 -3.47 8.14 -28.22
C ARG A 154 -2.44 9.26 -28.01
N LYS A 155 -2.75 10.22 -27.12
CA LYS A 155 -1.86 11.32 -26.74
C LYS A 155 -0.89 10.95 -25.62
N VAL A 156 -1.10 9.81 -24.97
CA VAL A 156 -0.21 9.31 -23.92
C VAL A 156 0.95 8.54 -24.53
N SER A 157 2.16 8.79 -24.02
CA SER A 157 3.37 8.09 -24.44
C SER A 157 3.27 6.60 -24.15
N LEU A 158 3.65 5.76 -25.12
CA LEU A 158 3.71 4.31 -24.94
C LEU A 158 4.64 3.90 -23.79
N LYS A 159 5.67 4.69 -23.48
CA LYS A 159 6.58 4.41 -22.36
C LYS A 159 5.85 4.38 -21.01
N ASP A 160 4.82 5.20 -20.86
CA ASP A 160 4.06 5.31 -19.62
C ASP A 160 3.02 4.21 -19.47
N LEU A 161 2.74 3.48 -20.55
CA LEU A 161 1.84 2.34 -20.61
C LEU A 161 2.56 0.99 -20.41
N ILE A 162 3.90 0.98 -20.38
CA ILE A 162 4.68 -0.24 -20.20
C ILE A 162 4.42 -0.83 -18.81
N ILE A 163 4.06 -2.11 -18.79
CA ILE A 163 3.99 -2.91 -17.56
C ILE A 163 5.22 -3.83 -17.51
N TYR A 164 5.87 -3.87 -16.35
CA TYR A 164 7.03 -4.73 -16.11
C TYR A 164 6.60 -5.90 -15.21
N GLU A 165 6.69 -7.12 -15.75
CA GLU A 165 6.44 -8.34 -15.00
C GLU A 165 7.66 -9.26 -15.08
N GLU A 166 7.99 -9.88 -13.94
CA GLU A 166 9.12 -10.78 -13.83
C GLU A 166 8.67 -12.23 -14.01
N LEU A 167 9.35 -12.95 -14.89
CA LEU A 167 9.18 -14.40 -15.03
C LEU A 167 9.86 -15.09 -13.85
N THR A 168 9.06 -15.74 -13.00
CA THR A 168 9.53 -16.42 -11.78
C THR A 168 9.89 -17.89 -12.01
N LYS A 169 9.53 -18.46 -13.17
CA LYS A 169 9.77 -19.85 -13.54
C LYS A 169 10.09 -19.96 -15.05
N PRO A 170 10.61 -21.11 -15.52
CA PRO A 170 10.62 -21.44 -16.95
C PRO A 170 9.20 -21.45 -17.53
N ILE A 171 9.04 -21.06 -18.79
CA ILE A 171 7.72 -20.89 -19.46
C ILE A 171 6.94 -22.21 -19.47
N GLU A 172 7.65 -23.32 -19.64
CA GLU A 172 7.11 -24.66 -19.71
C GLU A 172 6.44 -25.09 -18.39
N GLN A 173 6.75 -24.38 -17.30
CA GLN A 173 6.16 -24.61 -15.98
C GLN A 173 4.98 -23.67 -15.67
N TYR A 174 4.67 -22.72 -16.55
CA TYR A 174 3.48 -21.87 -16.40
C TYR A 174 2.25 -22.63 -16.89
N LYS A 175 1.32 -22.87 -15.96
CA LYS A 175 0.00 -23.46 -16.28
C LYS A 175 -0.93 -22.49 -17.01
N LEU A 176 -0.71 -21.19 -16.84
CA LEU A 176 -1.52 -20.12 -17.41
C LEU A 176 -0.62 -19.20 -18.25
N ILE A 177 -0.95 -19.08 -19.53
CA ILE A 177 -0.22 -18.24 -20.46
C ILE A 177 -0.77 -16.81 -20.33
N SER A 178 -0.21 -16.05 -19.39
CA SER A 178 -0.55 -14.64 -19.19
C SER A 178 0.12 -13.74 -20.26
N PRO A 179 -0.35 -12.50 -20.49
CA PRO A 179 0.19 -11.61 -21.51
C PRO A 179 1.73 -11.45 -21.44
N HIS A 180 2.32 -11.37 -20.24
CA HIS A 180 3.79 -11.30 -20.05
C HIS A 180 4.55 -12.54 -20.48
N VAL A 181 3.91 -13.70 -20.41
CA VAL A 181 4.46 -14.97 -20.89
C VAL A 181 4.49 -14.98 -22.42
N ILE A 182 3.45 -14.41 -23.07
CA ILE A 182 3.31 -14.35 -24.53
C ILE A 182 4.26 -13.33 -25.16
N ALA A 183 4.33 -12.13 -24.60
CA ALA A 183 5.07 -11.01 -25.18
C ALA A 183 6.57 -11.04 -24.91
N ARG A 184 7.10 -12.17 -24.40
CA ARG A 184 8.54 -12.43 -24.47
C ARG A 184 8.97 -12.28 -25.93
N PRO A 185 10.02 -11.49 -26.24
CA PRO A 185 10.56 -11.48 -27.58
C PRO A 185 10.91 -12.92 -27.94
N LYS A 186 10.39 -13.44 -29.06
CA LYS A 186 10.93 -14.63 -29.72
C LYS A 186 12.41 -14.33 -29.95
N LYS A 187 13.25 -14.73 -29.01
CA LYS A 187 14.68 -14.52 -29.08
C LYS A 187 15.10 -15.40 -30.23
N ASN A 188 15.40 -14.79 -31.38
CA ASN A 188 16.15 -15.45 -32.44
C ASN A 188 17.26 -16.26 -31.78
N GLU A 189 17.40 -17.48 -32.26
CA GLU A 189 18.21 -18.60 -31.79
C GLU A 189 19.73 -18.32 -31.88
N ARG A 190 20.17 -17.09 -31.61
CA ARG A 190 21.55 -16.67 -31.71
C ARG A 190 21.98 -15.93 -30.42
N LYS A 191 22.75 -16.70 -29.65
CA LYS A 191 23.69 -16.33 -28.58
C LYS A 191 23.19 -16.43 -27.13
N ARG A 192 23.79 -17.44 -26.49
CA ARG A 192 23.78 -17.93 -25.11
C ARG A 192 24.08 -16.88 -24.02
N ASN A 193 23.73 -17.27 -22.79
CA ASN A 193 24.30 -16.85 -21.51
C ASN A 193 24.24 -15.36 -21.15
N ARG A 194 23.08 -14.87 -20.72
CA ARG A 194 22.99 -13.81 -19.69
C ARG A 194 21.75 -14.04 -18.83
N SER A 195 21.93 -13.87 -17.52
CA SER A 195 20.97 -14.08 -16.44
C SER A 195 19.60 -13.48 -16.72
N TRP A 196 18.57 -14.10 -16.13
CA TRP A 196 17.17 -13.68 -16.05
C TRP A 196 16.98 -12.17 -16.20
N ARG A 197 16.36 -11.75 -17.31
CA ARG A 197 16.06 -10.34 -17.63
C ARG A 197 14.56 -10.11 -17.65
N ARG A 198 14.16 -8.95 -17.09
CA ARG A 198 12.79 -8.40 -17.04
C ARG A 198 12.17 -8.32 -18.43
N THR A 199 10.90 -8.67 -18.54
CA THR A 199 10.06 -8.54 -19.74
C THR A 199 9.13 -7.34 -19.60
N SER A 200 9.10 -6.48 -20.63
CA SER A 200 8.22 -5.32 -20.73
C SER A 200 7.09 -5.64 -21.70
N ASN A 201 5.86 -5.42 -21.27
CA ASN A 201 4.66 -5.68 -22.06
C ASN A 201 3.88 -4.41 -22.33
N ASN A 202 3.49 -4.22 -23.59
CA ASN A 202 2.42 -3.30 -23.97
C ASN A 202 1.20 -4.13 -24.36
N VAL A 203 0.06 -3.87 -23.72
CA VAL A 203 -1.23 -4.41 -24.15
C VAL A 203 -1.70 -3.54 -25.31
N CYS A 204 -1.30 -3.90 -26.54
CA CYS A 204 -1.89 -3.32 -27.74
C CYS A 204 -3.10 -4.17 -28.14
N ASN A 205 -4.27 -3.55 -28.20
CA ASN A 205 -5.36 -3.99 -29.08
C ASN A 205 -5.04 -3.62 -30.52
#